data_AF-A0A5B7BTD7-F1
#
_entry.id   AF-A0A5B7BTD7-F1
#
_cell.length_a   1.000
_cell.length_b   1.000
_cell.length_c   1.000
_cell.angle_alpha   90.00
_cell.angle_beta   90.00
_cell.angle_gamma   90.00
#
_symmetry.space_group_name_H-M   'P 1'
#
loop_
_entity.id
_entity.type
_entity.pdbx_description
1 polymer ?
#
loop_
_entity_poly.entity_id
_entity_poly.type
_entity_poly.pdbx_seq_one_letter_code
_entity_poly.pdbx_strand_id
1 'polypeptide(L)'
;TCEFKLVSVYDDNREKGREGCEVLTFGTDDLSWRPLSIPNLQKFGRKKKRLAILSIGENIHYIRIVDVESNINIEIESLDLESEGFFSTTLPQGFFSDCYKVKALEWKGGRLSF
;
A
#
# COMPACT_ATOMS: atom_id res chain seq x y z
N THR A 1 -2.68 -0.78 -29.09
CA THR A 1 -1.68 -1.33 -28.16
C THR A 1 -2.31 -1.37 -26.79
N CYS A 2 -2.27 -2.49 -26.09
CA CYS A 2 -2.78 -2.54 -24.72
C CYS A 2 -1.69 -2.02 -23.78
N GLU A 3 -1.91 -0.86 -23.18
CA GLU A 3 -1.03 -0.36 -22.12
C GLU A 3 -1.37 -1.12 -20.83
N PHE A 4 -0.35 -1.60 -20.12
CA PHE A 4 -0.53 -2.19 -18.79
C PHE A 4 0.63 -1.79 -17.89
N LYS A 5 0.37 -1.64 -16.59
CA LYS A 5 1.38 -1.26 -15.60
C LYS A 5 1.77 -2.46 -14.75
N LEU A 6 3.06 -2.66 -14.55
CA LEU A 6 3.58 -3.50 -13.48
C LEU A 6 3.91 -2.61 -12.29
N VAL A 7 3.59 -3.09 -11.09
CA VAL A 7 3.90 -2.37 -9.85
C VAL A 7 4.70 -3.29 -8.94
N SER A 8 5.83 -2.79 -8.46
CA SER A 8 6.68 -3.44 -7.48
C SER A 8 6.61 -2.66 -6.19
N VAL A 9 6.18 -3.31 -5.11
CA VAL A 9 6.27 -2.74 -3.77
C VAL A 9 7.09 -3.65 -2.90
N TYR A 10 8.09 -3.05 -2.28
CA TYR A 10 9.11 -3.75 -1.55
C TYR A 10 9.36 -3.07 -0.21
N ASP A 11 9.77 -3.89 0.75
CA ASP A 11 10.32 -3.49 2.03
C ASP A 11 11.72 -4.08 2.09
N ASP A 12 12.73 -3.32 1.60
CA ASP A 12 14.09 -3.82 1.55
C ASP A 12 14.72 -3.76 2.95
N ASN A 13 14.58 -4.88 3.67
CA ASN A 13 15.17 -5.08 4.98
C ASN A 13 16.70 -5.25 4.94
N ARG A 14 17.34 -5.33 3.76
CA ARG A 14 18.80 -5.52 3.64
C ARG A 14 19.58 -4.21 3.70
N GLU A 15 19.01 -3.12 3.20
CA GLU A 15 19.60 -1.78 3.28
C GLU A 15 18.67 -0.81 4.01
N LYS A 16 18.68 -0.85 5.34
CA LYS A 16 18.07 0.18 6.20
C LYS A 16 16.56 0.44 5.96
N GLY A 17 15.76 -0.59 5.69
CA GLY A 17 14.30 -0.48 5.74
C GLY A 17 13.73 0.55 4.77
N ARG A 18 14.33 0.67 3.58
CA ARG A 18 13.75 1.45 2.49
C ARG A 18 12.58 0.67 1.92
N GLU A 19 11.39 1.06 2.34
CA GLU A 19 10.20 0.74 1.57
C GLU A 19 10.22 1.54 0.25
N GLY A 20 9.54 1.03 -0.77
CA GLY A 20 9.45 1.72 -2.04
C GLY A 20 8.30 1.18 -2.87
N CYS A 21 7.86 2.02 -3.80
CA CYS A 21 6.97 1.61 -4.87
C CYS A 21 7.65 2.00 -6.18
N GLU A 22 7.67 1.10 -7.13
CA GLU A 22 8.15 1.36 -8.48
C GLU A 22 7.08 0.89 -9.47
N VAL A 23 6.91 1.66 -10.55
CA VAL A 23 5.97 1.37 -11.62
C VAL A 23 6.72 1.27 -12.94
N LEU A 24 6.34 0.30 -13.74
CA LEU A 24 6.78 0.11 -15.11
C LEU A 24 5.55 0.10 -16.02
N THR A 25 5.49 1.02 -16.97
CA THR A 25 4.41 1.07 -17.97
C THR A 25 4.85 0.33 -19.22
N PHE A 26 4.10 -0.69 -19.61
CA PHE A 26 4.28 -1.38 -20.89
C PHE A 26 3.40 -0.75 -21.95
N GLY A 27 3.89 -0.71 -23.18
CA GLY A 27 3.23 -0.07 -24.31
C GLY A 27 3.76 1.33 -24.63
N THR A 28 4.70 1.84 -23.83
CA THR A 28 5.49 3.06 -24.08
C THR A 28 6.88 2.72 -24.61
N ASP A 29 7.55 3.69 -25.25
CA ASP A 29 8.93 3.53 -25.75
C ASP A 29 9.98 3.44 -24.61
N ASP A 30 9.62 3.91 -23.41
CA ASP A 30 10.44 3.81 -22.21
C ASP A 30 9.99 2.60 -21.37
N LEU A 31 10.90 1.63 -21.20
CA LEU A 31 10.72 0.41 -20.41
C LEU A 31 11.57 0.43 -19.13
N SER A 32 11.67 1.59 -18.48
CA SER A 32 12.36 1.75 -17.21
C SER A 32 11.40 1.71 -16.01
N TRP A 33 11.87 1.13 -14.90
CA TRP A 33 11.18 1.21 -13.62
C TRP A 33 11.32 2.64 -13.08
N ARG A 34 10.19 3.26 -12.75
CA ARG A 34 10.16 4.58 -12.14
C ARG A 34 9.73 4.49 -10.68
N PRO A 35 10.51 5.04 -9.74
CA PRO A 35 10.11 5.09 -8.34
C PRO A 35 8.96 6.07 -8.14
N LEU A 36 8.01 5.66 -7.32
CA LEU A 36 6.97 6.51 -6.74
C LEU A 36 7.25 6.74 -5.26
N SER A 37 7.04 7.98 -4.83
CA SER A 37 7.16 8.34 -3.42
C SER A 37 5.89 7.91 -2.67
N ILE A 38 5.99 6.86 -1.87
CA ILE A 38 4.89 6.46 -0.99
C ILE A 38 4.81 7.48 0.18
N PRO A 39 3.63 8.05 0.47
CA PRO A 39 3.46 8.92 1.62
C PRO A 39 3.73 8.21 2.94
N ASN A 40 4.12 8.97 3.97
CA ASN A 40 4.30 8.48 5.35
C ASN A 40 5.33 7.34 5.56
N LEU A 41 6.10 7.01 4.53
CA LEU A 41 7.06 5.91 4.51
C LEU A 41 8.24 6.12 5.48
N GLN A 42 8.63 7.37 5.72
CA GLN A 42 9.81 7.73 6.50
C GLN A 42 9.50 8.07 7.97
N LYS A 43 8.39 7.59 8.54
CA LYS A 43 8.13 7.84 9.97
C LYS A 43 9.03 6.94 10.84
N PHE A 44 10.21 7.46 11.15
CA PHE A 44 11.23 6.87 12.02
C PHE A 44 10.61 6.36 13.34
N GLY A 45 11.08 5.20 13.82
CA GLY A 45 10.73 4.65 15.14
C GLY A 45 9.54 3.69 15.18
N ARG A 46 8.93 3.37 14.04
CA ARG A 46 7.75 2.49 13.98
C ARG A 46 8.13 1.04 13.76
N LYS A 47 7.61 0.14 14.61
CA LYS A 47 7.75 -1.31 14.38
C LYS A 47 6.57 -1.78 13.53
N LYS A 48 6.87 -2.28 12.34
CA LYS A 48 5.89 -2.90 11.45
C LYS A 48 5.60 -4.31 11.92
N LYS A 49 4.32 -4.69 11.96
CA LYS A 49 3.90 -6.02 12.43
C LYS A 49 3.25 -6.86 11.35
N ARG A 50 2.67 -6.24 10.32
CA ARG A 50 2.04 -6.94 9.18
C ARG A 50 1.97 -6.03 7.96
N LEU A 51 2.14 -6.63 6.78
CA LEU A 51 1.92 -6.02 5.48
C LEU A 51 0.93 -6.87 4.67
N ALA A 52 -0.02 -6.22 4.01
CA ALA A 52 -0.88 -6.82 2.99
C ALA A 52 -0.94 -5.89 1.78
N ILE A 53 -0.91 -6.49 0.58
CA ILE A 53 -1.02 -5.78 -0.69
C ILE A 53 -2.23 -6.36 -1.43
N LEU A 54 -3.12 -5.50 -1.90
CA LEU A 54 -4.33 -5.89 -2.61
C LEU A 54 -4.49 -5.05 -3.88
N SER A 55 -4.81 -5.68 -4.99
CA SER A 55 -5.24 -4.99 -6.20
C SER A 55 -6.76 -5.06 -6.29
N ILE A 56 -7.41 -3.89 -6.31
CA ILE A 56 -8.86 -3.74 -6.29
C ILE A 56 -9.25 -2.68 -7.32
N GLY A 57 -10.00 -3.09 -8.35
CA GLY A 57 -10.30 -2.22 -9.48
C GLY A 57 -9.02 -1.65 -10.11
N GLU A 58 -8.96 -0.32 -10.21
CA GLU A 58 -7.84 0.44 -10.77
C GLU A 58 -6.82 0.88 -9.71
N ASN A 59 -6.93 0.34 -8.49
CA ASN A 59 -6.10 0.73 -7.36
C ASN A 59 -5.27 -0.44 -6.82
N ILE A 60 -4.12 -0.10 -6.23
CA ILE A 60 -3.35 -1.01 -5.38
C ILE A 60 -3.33 -0.46 -3.96
N HIS A 61 -3.81 -1.24 -3.01
CA HIS A 61 -3.86 -0.90 -1.60
C HIS A 61 -2.74 -1.59 -0.83
N TYR A 62 -1.96 -0.80 -0.12
CA TYR A 62 -0.90 -1.20 0.79
C TYR A 62 -1.38 -1.00 2.22
N ILE A 63 -1.58 -2.09 2.94
CA ILE A 63 -2.14 -2.07 4.29
C ILE A 63 -1.05 -2.54 5.25
N ARG A 64 -0.67 -1.66 6.17
CA ARG A 64 0.34 -1.96 7.19
C ARG A 64 -0.20 -1.77 8.59
N ILE A 65 0.17 -2.68 9.47
CA ILE A 65 -0.06 -2.54 10.92
C ILE A 65 1.21 -1.99 11.53
N VAL A 66 1.13 -0.79 12.09
CA VAL A 66 2.26 -0.08 12.71
C VAL A 66 2.04 0.08 14.21
N ASP A 67 3.10 -0.10 14.98
CA ASP A 67 3.15 0.20 16.40
C ASP A 67 3.87 1.53 16.62
N VAL A 68 3.16 2.49 17.22
CA VAL A 68 3.63 3.83 17.55
C VAL A 68 3.44 4.03 19.05
N GLU A 69 4.52 4.00 19.82
CA GLU A 69 4.49 4.24 21.28
C GLU A 69 3.47 3.34 22.03
N SER A 70 3.34 2.07 21.62
CA SER A 70 2.35 1.10 22.15
C SER A 70 0.91 1.32 21.67
N ASN A 71 0.67 2.26 20.75
CA ASN A 71 -0.60 2.39 20.03
C ASN A 71 -0.50 1.69 18.67
N ILE A 72 -1.40 0.75 18.42
CA ILE A 72 -1.42 0.02 17.15
C ILE A 72 -2.36 0.70 16.17
N ASN A 73 -1.83 1.15 15.03
CA ASN A 73 -2.60 1.77 13.96
C ASN A 73 -2.55 0.91 12.70
N ILE A 74 -3.63 0.96 11.91
CA ILE A 74 -3.64 0.44 10.54
C ILE A 74 -3.44 1.64 9.62
N GLU A 75 -2.40 1.60 8.80
CA GLU A 75 -2.17 2.58 7.75
C GLU A 75 -2.47 1.93 6.40
N ILE A 76 -3.23 2.64 5.59
CA ILE A 76 -3.67 2.21 4.27
C ILE A 76 -3.17 3.27 3.30
N GLU A 77 -2.27 2.89 2.42
CA GLU A 77 -1.82 3.71 1.30
C GLU A 77 -2.46 3.12 0.03
N SER A 78 -3.18 3.92 -0.74
CA SER A 78 -3.83 3.48 -1.97
C SER A 78 -3.20 4.19 -3.14
N LEU A 79 -2.61 3.42 -4.06
CA LEU A 79 -2.08 3.91 -5.33
C LEU A 79 -3.17 3.81 -6.39
N ASP A 80 -3.56 4.96 -6.92
CA ASP A 80 -4.38 5.07 -8.12
C ASP A 80 -3.50 4.84 -9.36
N LEU A 81 -3.77 3.81 -10.17
CA LEU A 81 -2.88 3.44 -11.27
C LEU A 81 -2.98 4.39 -12.46
N GLU A 82 -4.07 5.15 -12.60
CA GLU A 82 -4.25 6.12 -13.67
C GLU A 82 -3.38 7.36 -13.42
N SER A 83 -3.61 8.03 -12.29
CA SER A 83 -2.87 9.24 -11.90
C SER A 83 -1.49 8.97 -11.31
N GLU A 84 -1.24 7.73 -10.87
CA GLU A 84 -0.08 7.33 -10.05
C GLU A 84 0.04 8.13 -8.74
N GLY A 85 -1.08 8.68 -8.29
CA GLY A 85 -1.20 9.37 -7.01
C GLY A 85 -1.44 8.41 -5.86
N PHE A 86 -0.96 8.79 -4.68
CA PHE A 86 -1.25 8.07 -3.43
C PHE A 86 -2.29 8.80 -2.60
N PHE A 87 -3.18 8.02 -2.00
CA PHE A 87 -4.07 8.46 -0.93
C PHE A 87 -3.82 7.65 0.35
N SER A 88 -3.62 8.36 1.46
CA SER A 88 -3.31 7.76 2.77
C SER A 88 -4.51 7.83 3.71
N THR A 89 -4.78 6.75 4.42
CA THR A 89 -5.71 6.72 5.55
C THR A 89 -5.06 6.03 6.73
N THR A 90 -5.24 6.60 7.92
CA THR A 90 -4.81 5.98 9.18
C THR A 90 -6.03 5.68 10.05
N LEU A 91 -6.18 4.42 10.43
CA LEU A 91 -7.21 3.98 11.36
C LEU A 91 -6.55 3.72 12.72
N PRO A 92 -6.89 4.53 13.75
CA PRO A 92 -6.35 4.33 15.08
C PRO A 92 -6.97 3.10 15.77
N GLN A 93 -6.29 2.59 16.79
CA GLN A 93 -6.72 1.39 17.53
C GLN A 93 -8.17 1.43 18.01
N GLY A 94 -8.70 2.61 18.36
CA GLY A 94 -10.08 2.77 18.86
C GLY A 94 -11.18 2.24 17.93
N PHE A 95 -10.86 1.95 16.66
CA PHE A 95 -11.81 1.39 15.68
C PHE A 95 -11.92 -0.15 15.75
N PHE A 96 -11.03 -0.85 16.45
CA PHE A 96 -11.02 -2.32 16.50
C PHE A 96 -10.40 -2.85 17.80
N SER A 97 -10.95 -3.92 18.35
CA SER A 97 -10.38 -4.58 19.53
C SER A 97 -9.09 -5.36 19.23
N ASP A 98 -8.95 -5.87 18.00
CA ASP A 98 -7.78 -6.63 17.54
C ASP A 98 -7.52 -6.37 16.04
N CYS A 99 -6.50 -5.55 15.75
CA CYS A 99 -6.11 -5.18 14.39
C CYS A 99 -5.67 -6.38 13.51
N TYR A 100 -5.19 -7.48 14.10
CA TYR A 100 -4.72 -8.63 13.33
C TYR A 100 -5.86 -9.44 12.74
N LYS A 101 -7.07 -9.26 13.27
CA LYS A 101 -8.30 -9.86 12.75
C LYS A 101 -8.97 -9.02 11.66
N VAL A 102 -8.48 -7.80 11.40
CA VAL A 102 -9.00 -6.97 10.32
C VAL A 102 -8.64 -7.61 8.99
N LYS A 103 -9.64 -7.75 8.13
CA LYS A 103 -9.51 -8.21 6.75
C LYS A 103 -9.91 -7.07 5.83
N ALA A 104 -9.10 -6.83 4.81
CA ALA A 104 -9.49 -5.97 3.71
C ALA A 104 -10.21 -6.81 2.66
N LEU A 105 -11.35 -6.29 2.21
CA LEU A 105 -12.26 -6.92 1.27
C LEU A 105 -12.67 -5.87 0.23
N GLU A 106 -12.83 -6.30 -1.00
CA GLU A 106 -13.38 -5.45 -2.05
C GLU A 106 -14.90 -5.34 -1.88
N TRP A 107 -15.41 -4.10 -1.90
CA TRP A 107 -16.84 -3.82 -1.85
C TRP A 107 -17.30 -3.22 -3.18
N LYS A 108 -18.02 -4.02 -3.99
CA LYS A 108 -18.59 -3.57 -5.27
C LYS A 108 -20.02 -3.10 -5.08
N GLY A 109 -20.19 -1.94 -4.43
CA GLY A 109 -21.46 -1.20 -4.42
C GLY A 109 -22.71 -2.01 -3.98
N GLY A 110 -22.55 -2.98 -3.07
CA GLY A 110 -23.65 -3.85 -2.62
C GLY A 110 -23.29 -5.34 -2.58
N ARG A 111 -22.16 -5.74 -3.19
CA ARG A 111 -21.70 -7.13 -3.21
C ARG A 111 -20.25 -7.23 -2.74
N LEU A 112 -20.00 -8.15 -1.80
CA LEU A 112 -18.65 -8.58 -1.44
C LEU A 112 -18.15 -9.52 -2.55
N SER A 113 -16.98 -9.23 -3.11
CA SER A 113 -16.19 -10.19 -3.88
C SER A 113 -15.26 -10.95 -2.92
N PHE A 114 -15.21 -12.27 -3.06
CA PHE A 114 -14.30 -13.17 -2.34
C PHE A 114 -13.26 -13.74 -3.30
#